data_AF-A0A520BT36-F1
#
_entry.id   AF-A0A520BT36-F1
#
_cell.length_a   1.000
_cell.length_b   1.000
_cell.length_c   1.000
_cell.angle_alpha   90.00
_cell.angle_beta   90.00
_cell.angle_gamma   90.00
#
_symmetry.space_group_name_H-M   'P 1'
#
loop_
_entity.id
_entity.type
_entity.pdbx_description
1 polymer ?
#
loop_
_entity_poly.entity_id
_entity_poly.type
_entity_poly.pdbx_seq_one_letter_code
_entity_poly.pdbx_strand_id
1 'polypeptide(L)'
;MKKTIFAALLAAAAFTVPATSSAGIVWSESGGAGAGELLGTAQIISNGQYDTLDAITGNLFSSVPLNGSPRYQVDLFQIRIDDVTTFSARTVGSDFDTELFLFDSNGFGVYANDDDVASIDSSSLLPAGHANGPASANLYYLAVAFGGFIANDVFDNPVFQAGGFTDVLGPNPGAGSLASWVEGFSAASEVPVGYRIELTGVTTGERPAQVPEPASTALALTAVLGAWAARRRARRTSMQQGAHSSAAVLSLEVTHHA
;
A
#
# COMPACT_ATOMS: atom_id res chain seq x y z
N MET A 1 53.37 35.27 -16.34
CA MET A 1 52.78 34.15 -15.56
C MET A 1 51.35 33.94 -16.02
N LYS A 2 51.08 32.89 -16.80
CA LYS A 2 49.73 32.55 -17.27
C LYS A 2 49.10 31.57 -16.27
N LYS A 3 47.97 31.93 -15.66
CA LYS A 3 47.17 31.04 -14.80
C LYS A 3 46.16 30.32 -15.68
N THR A 4 46.37 29.04 -15.95
CA THR A 4 45.38 28.15 -16.56
C THR A 4 44.52 27.56 -15.47
N ILE A 5 43.24 27.90 -15.46
CA ILE A 5 42.21 27.31 -14.59
C ILE A 5 41.54 26.21 -15.41
N PHE A 6 41.67 24.95 -14.97
CA PHE A 6 40.91 23.84 -15.54
C PHE A 6 39.52 23.81 -14.88
N ALA A 7 38.48 24.05 -15.68
CA ALA A 7 37.10 23.78 -15.30
C ALA A 7 36.75 22.35 -15.69
N ALA A 8 36.44 21.51 -14.70
CA ALA A 8 35.89 20.17 -14.94
C ALA A 8 34.37 20.30 -15.07
N LEU A 9 33.85 20.06 -16.27
CA LEU A 9 32.42 19.99 -16.55
C LEU A 9 31.94 18.57 -16.20
N LEU A 10 31.10 18.43 -15.16
CA LEU A 10 30.46 17.16 -14.83
C LEU A 10 29.15 17.08 -15.62
N ALA A 11 29.12 16.27 -16.68
CA ALA A 11 27.90 15.99 -17.43
C ALA A 11 27.12 14.87 -16.71
N ALA A 12 25.98 15.22 -16.11
CA ALA A 12 25.02 14.23 -15.61
C ALA A 12 24.10 13.82 -16.77
N ALA A 13 24.31 12.63 -17.32
CA ALA A 13 23.37 12.03 -18.27
C ALA A 13 22.17 11.48 -17.50
N ALA A 14 20.99 12.07 -17.71
CA ALA A 14 19.74 11.54 -17.19
C ALA A 14 19.34 10.29 -18.02
N PHE A 15 19.52 9.11 -17.44
CA PHE A 15 18.94 7.88 -17.99
C PHE A 15 17.45 7.87 -17.66
N THR A 16 16.61 8.12 -18.67
CA THR A 16 15.18 7.85 -18.58
C THR A 16 14.96 6.35 -18.73
N VAL A 17 14.66 5.68 -17.62
CA VAL A 17 14.19 4.29 -17.65
C VAL A 17 12.76 4.31 -18.16
N PRO A 18 12.41 3.58 -19.24
CA PRO A 18 11.03 3.46 -19.66
C PRO A 18 10.23 2.73 -18.57
N ALA A 19 9.14 3.33 -18.11
CA ALA A 19 8.21 2.69 -17.19
C ALA A 19 7.54 1.52 -17.92
N THR A 20 7.81 0.30 -17.49
CA THR A 20 7.04 -0.87 -17.91
C THR A 20 5.68 -0.81 -17.23
N SER A 21 4.61 -0.64 -18.00
CA SER A 21 3.25 -0.87 -17.50
C SER A 21 3.10 -2.36 -17.20
N SER A 22 3.11 -2.73 -15.92
CA SER A 22 2.65 -4.06 -15.49
C SER A 22 1.13 -3.99 -15.36
N ALA A 23 0.42 -5.02 -15.86
CA ALA A 23 -0.93 -5.27 -15.36
C ALA A 23 -0.84 -5.52 -13.85
N GLY A 24 -1.77 -4.96 -13.09
CA GLY A 24 -1.86 -5.22 -11.67
C GLY A 24 -2.35 -6.64 -11.39
N ILE A 25 -2.25 -7.01 -10.13
CA ILE A 25 -2.64 -8.33 -9.63
C ILE A 25 -4.16 -8.42 -9.56
N VAL A 26 -4.68 -9.59 -9.89
CA VAL A 26 -6.05 -9.99 -9.52
C VAL A 26 -5.95 -10.88 -8.28
N TRP A 27 -6.51 -10.42 -7.18
CA TRP A 27 -6.55 -11.17 -5.93
C TRP A 27 -7.76 -12.10 -5.91
N SER A 28 -7.54 -13.37 -5.60
CA SER A 28 -8.63 -14.30 -5.32
C SER A 28 -8.85 -14.39 -3.81
N GLU A 29 -10.09 -14.17 -3.40
CA GLU A 29 -10.56 -14.43 -2.04
C GLU A 29 -10.11 -15.83 -1.57
N SER A 30 -9.76 -15.93 -0.30
CA SER A 30 -9.31 -17.18 0.29
C SER A 30 -10.00 -17.42 1.62
N GLY A 31 -10.54 -18.61 1.81
CA GLY A 31 -11.24 -19.00 3.02
C GLY A 31 -12.48 -19.82 2.68
N GLY A 32 -12.83 -20.80 3.52
CA GLY A 32 -14.04 -21.61 3.31
C GLY A 32 -15.34 -20.88 3.68
N ALA A 33 -15.24 -19.74 4.38
CA ALA A 33 -16.35 -18.89 4.82
C ALA A 33 -16.12 -17.44 4.35
N GLY A 34 -15.52 -17.29 3.17
CA GLY A 34 -15.06 -16.05 2.54
C GLY A 34 -14.12 -15.15 3.35
N ALA A 35 -14.21 -13.84 3.12
CA ALA A 35 -13.22 -12.85 3.56
C ALA A 35 -13.45 -12.32 4.99
N GLY A 36 -14.50 -12.80 5.66
CA GLY A 36 -14.90 -12.36 7.00
C GLY A 36 -15.66 -11.03 6.99
N GLU A 37 -16.52 -10.83 7.99
CA GLU A 37 -17.49 -9.72 8.00
C GLU A 37 -17.03 -8.48 8.79
N LEU A 38 -16.06 -8.62 9.71
CA LEU A 38 -15.64 -7.56 10.63
C LEU A 38 -14.14 -7.27 10.49
N LEU A 39 -13.69 -6.09 10.96
CA LEU A 39 -12.28 -5.65 10.87
C LEU A 39 -11.30 -6.72 11.38
N GLY A 40 -11.63 -7.37 12.50
CA GLY A 40 -10.77 -8.40 13.11
C GLY A 40 -10.74 -9.74 12.36
N THR A 41 -11.64 -9.95 11.40
CA THR A 41 -11.72 -11.16 10.57
C THR A 41 -11.50 -10.88 9.10
N ALA A 42 -11.28 -9.61 8.72
CA ALA A 42 -11.11 -9.19 7.34
C ALA A 42 -9.92 -9.90 6.68
N GLN A 43 -10.07 -10.25 5.41
CA GLN A 43 -8.99 -10.83 4.64
C GLN A 43 -7.98 -9.73 4.28
N ILE A 44 -6.74 -9.90 4.75
CA ILE A 44 -5.65 -8.98 4.44
C ILE A 44 -5.13 -9.26 3.03
N ILE A 45 -5.20 -8.26 2.14
CA ILE A 45 -4.61 -8.36 0.79
C ILE A 45 -3.15 -7.92 0.84
N SER A 46 -2.28 -8.88 1.08
CA SER A 46 -0.83 -8.67 1.13
C SER A 46 -0.09 -9.86 0.53
N ASN A 47 0.83 -9.56 -0.38
CA ASN A 47 1.83 -10.50 -0.89
C ASN A 47 3.25 -10.12 -0.42
N GLY A 48 3.35 -9.23 0.57
CA GLY A 48 4.64 -8.69 1.06
C GLY A 48 5.32 -7.70 0.11
N GLN A 49 4.66 -7.30 -0.99
CA GLN A 49 5.09 -6.26 -1.93
C GLN A 49 3.99 -5.18 -2.04
N TYR A 50 4.28 -4.13 -2.80
CA TYR A 50 3.35 -3.04 -3.16
C TYR A 50 2.98 -3.11 -4.63
N ASP A 51 2.48 -4.27 -5.07
CA ASP A 51 2.05 -4.44 -6.45
C ASP A 51 0.69 -3.80 -6.64
N THR A 52 0.46 -3.15 -7.78
CA THR A 52 -0.88 -2.63 -8.12
C THR A 52 -1.91 -3.74 -8.01
N LEU A 53 -3.05 -3.47 -7.37
CA LEU A 53 -4.17 -4.39 -7.27
C LEU A 53 -5.27 -3.92 -8.23
N ASP A 54 -5.47 -4.67 -9.30
CA ASP A 54 -6.44 -4.33 -10.36
C ASP A 54 -7.83 -4.89 -10.07
N ALA A 55 -7.91 -6.01 -9.34
CA ALA A 55 -9.21 -6.59 -8.98
C ALA A 55 -9.16 -7.55 -7.81
N ILE A 56 -10.33 -7.79 -7.22
CA ILE A 56 -10.62 -8.87 -6.27
C ILE A 56 -11.71 -9.76 -6.89
N THR A 57 -11.58 -11.08 -6.78
CA THR A 57 -12.61 -12.05 -7.17
C THR A 57 -12.95 -12.95 -6.00
N GLY A 58 -14.24 -13.20 -5.75
CA GLY A 58 -14.69 -13.94 -4.58
C GLY A 58 -16.09 -14.52 -4.72
N ASN A 59 -16.62 -15.08 -3.62
CA ASN A 59 -17.99 -15.57 -3.54
C ASN A 59 -18.63 -15.23 -2.20
N LEU A 60 -19.82 -14.64 -2.23
CA LEU A 60 -20.64 -14.51 -1.02
C LEU A 60 -21.29 -15.86 -0.72
N PHE A 61 -20.92 -16.46 0.41
CA PHE A 61 -21.55 -17.68 0.91
C PHE A 61 -22.80 -17.35 1.72
N SER A 62 -23.82 -18.20 1.60
CA SER A 62 -25.01 -18.11 2.44
C SER A 62 -24.83 -18.92 3.72
N SER A 63 -25.30 -18.38 4.84
CA SER A 63 -25.38 -19.07 6.13
C SER A 63 -26.80 -18.97 6.67
N VAL A 64 -27.24 -19.99 7.41
CA VAL A 64 -28.56 -20.01 8.06
C VAL A 64 -28.36 -19.92 9.58
N PRO A 65 -28.62 -18.76 10.19
CA PRO A 65 -28.61 -18.64 11.65
C PRO A 65 -29.63 -19.59 12.30
N LEU A 66 -29.38 -20.04 13.52
CA LEU A 66 -30.35 -20.84 14.29
C LEU A 66 -31.66 -20.07 14.43
N ASN A 67 -32.75 -20.64 13.90
CA ASN A 67 -34.08 -20.02 13.81
C ASN A 67 -34.15 -18.75 12.93
N GLY A 68 -33.19 -18.55 12.02
CA GLY A 68 -33.16 -17.45 11.07
C GLY A 68 -33.51 -17.88 9.65
N SER A 69 -33.60 -16.89 8.75
CA SER A 69 -33.60 -17.11 7.30
C SER A 69 -32.15 -17.22 6.80
N PRO A 70 -31.91 -17.88 5.66
CA PRO A 70 -30.62 -17.81 4.99
C PRO A 70 -30.22 -16.35 4.74
N ARG A 71 -28.94 -16.05 4.95
CA ARG A 71 -28.33 -14.76 4.66
C ARG A 71 -27.00 -14.92 3.97
N TYR A 72 -26.73 -14.10 2.96
CA TYR A 72 -25.39 -13.98 2.43
C TYR A 72 -24.50 -13.30 3.47
N GLN A 73 -23.28 -13.79 3.61
CA GLN A 73 -22.28 -13.10 4.41
C GLN A 73 -21.84 -11.81 3.71
N VAL A 74 -21.11 -10.97 4.45
CA VAL A 74 -20.34 -9.86 3.88
C VAL A 74 -18.88 -10.28 3.79
N ASP A 75 -18.22 -9.93 2.69
CA ASP A 75 -16.79 -10.13 2.56
C ASP A 75 -16.06 -8.79 2.75
N LEU A 76 -15.15 -8.75 3.73
CA LEU A 76 -14.37 -7.56 4.08
C LEU A 76 -12.89 -7.79 3.77
N PHE A 77 -12.33 -6.91 2.96
CA PHE A 77 -10.92 -6.95 2.58
C PHE A 77 -10.18 -5.75 3.16
N GLN A 78 -9.04 -6.01 3.81
CA GLN A 78 -8.12 -4.93 4.13
C GLN A 78 -7.24 -4.64 2.91
N ILE A 79 -7.38 -3.45 2.35
CA ILE A 79 -6.67 -2.98 1.17
C ILE A 79 -5.82 -1.75 1.49
N ARG A 80 -4.84 -1.47 0.64
CA ARG A 80 -4.05 -0.25 0.71
C ARG A 80 -4.40 0.68 -0.45
N ILE A 81 -4.92 1.85 -0.13
CA ILE A 81 -5.15 2.91 -1.11
C ILE A 81 -3.92 3.83 -1.09
N ASP A 82 -3.18 3.88 -2.19
CA ASP A 82 -1.98 4.72 -2.33
C ASP A 82 -2.24 5.98 -3.18
N ASP A 83 -3.18 5.92 -4.12
CA ASP A 83 -3.63 7.09 -4.88
C ASP A 83 -5.12 7.33 -4.63
N VAL A 84 -5.38 8.23 -3.68
CA VAL A 84 -6.74 8.60 -3.29
C VAL A 84 -7.49 9.38 -4.38
N THR A 85 -6.77 10.01 -5.32
CA THR A 85 -7.41 10.80 -6.38
C THR A 85 -7.94 9.92 -7.49
N THR A 86 -7.30 8.77 -7.71
CA THR A 86 -7.72 7.80 -8.71
C THR A 86 -8.52 6.65 -8.12
N PHE A 87 -8.50 6.43 -6.80
CA PHE A 87 -9.18 5.30 -6.17
C PHE A 87 -10.64 5.13 -6.62
N SER A 88 -10.94 3.96 -7.20
CA SER A 88 -12.30 3.51 -7.48
C SER A 88 -12.44 2.04 -7.14
N ALA A 89 -13.66 1.62 -6.80
CA ALA A 89 -14.05 0.22 -6.71
C ALA A 89 -15.37 0.00 -7.42
N ARG A 90 -15.46 -0.99 -8.31
CA ARG A 90 -16.68 -1.28 -9.07
C ARG A 90 -16.94 -2.77 -9.13
N THR A 91 -18.15 -3.22 -8.82
CA THR A 91 -18.52 -4.61 -9.10
C THR A 91 -18.82 -4.78 -10.59
N VAL A 92 -18.37 -5.89 -11.18
CA VAL A 92 -18.60 -6.19 -12.59
C VAL A 92 -18.97 -7.66 -12.78
N GLY A 93 -19.88 -7.91 -13.72
CA GLY A 93 -20.28 -9.28 -14.08
C GLY A 93 -20.91 -10.07 -12.94
N SER A 94 -21.56 -9.40 -11.98
CA SER A 94 -22.41 -10.05 -10.99
C SER A 94 -23.78 -10.31 -11.60
N ASP A 95 -24.31 -11.51 -11.36
CA ASP A 95 -25.70 -11.86 -11.71
C ASP A 95 -26.67 -11.51 -10.55
N PHE A 96 -26.22 -10.67 -9.62
CA PHE A 96 -26.94 -10.30 -8.41
C PHE A 96 -26.67 -8.84 -8.06
N ASP A 97 -27.59 -8.29 -7.28
CA ASP A 97 -27.56 -6.95 -6.72
C ASP A 97 -26.46 -6.84 -5.66
N THR A 98 -25.46 -5.98 -5.91
CA THR A 98 -24.29 -5.81 -5.05
C THR A 98 -24.37 -4.52 -4.26
N GLU A 99 -23.70 -4.48 -3.10
CA GLU A 99 -23.42 -3.23 -2.39
C GLU A 99 -21.94 -3.16 -1.98
N LEU A 100 -21.31 -1.99 -2.16
CA LEU A 100 -19.93 -1.74 -1.76
C LEU A 100 -19.86 -0.73 -0.61
N PHE A 101 -18.99 -1.01 0.35
CA PHE A 101 -18.72 -0.13 1.49
C PHE A 101 -17.22 0.08 1.67
N LEU A 102 -16.80 1.31 1.96
CA LEU A 102 -15.44 1.63 2.33
C LEU A 102 -15.39 2.16 3.76
N PHE A 103 -14.51 1.58 4.57
CA PHE A 103 -14.19 2.04 5.91
C PHE A 103 -12.72 2.43 6.02
N ASP A 104 -12.41 3.39 6.89
CA ASP A 104 -11.03 3.75 7.21
C ASP A 104 -10.33 2.67 8.05
N SER A 105 -9.04 2.87 8.35
CA SER A 105 -8.25 1.91 9.14
C SER A 105 -8.77 1.65 10.56
N ASN A 106 -9.67 2.50 11.07
CA ASN A 106 -10.29 2.35 12.39
C ASN A 106 -11.74 1.82 12.28
N GLY A 107 -12.24 1.57 11.06
CA GLY A 107 -13.57 1.04 10.81
C GLY A 107 -14.67 2.09 10.72
N PHE A 108 -14.36 3.40 10.69
CA PHE A 108 -15.35 4.43 10.42
C PHE A 108 -15.70 4.44 8.93
N GLY A 109 -16.96 4.73 8.60
CA GLY A 109 -17.38 4.86 7.21
C GLY A 109 -16.58 5.92 6.45
N VAL A 110 -16.36 5.68 5.16
CA VAL A 110 -15.81 6.64 4.20
C VAL A 110 -16.89 6.93 3.16
N TYR A 111 -17.28 5.92 2.38
CA TYR A 111 -18.51 5.98 1.60
C TYR A 111 -19.07 4.59 1.30
N ALA A 112 -20.30 4.54 0.82
CA ALA A 112 -20.96 3.33 0.35
C ALA A 112 -21.80 3.62 -0.89
N ASN A 113 -22.09 2.59 -1.67
CA ASN A 113 -23.01 2.68 -2.80
C ASN A 113 -23.59 1.29 -3.09
N ASP A 114 -24.90 1.26 -3.32
CA ASP A 114 -25.68 0.07 -3.71
C ASP A 114 -25.62 -0.07 -5.23
N ASP A 115 -26.15 0.92 -5.95
CA ASP A 115 -26.22 0.92 -7.41
C ASP A 115 -25.35 2.02 -8.05
N ASP A 116 -24.55 1.65 -9.05
CA ASP A 116 -23.98 2.54 -10.04
C ASP A 116 -25.12 3.12 -10.88
N VAL A 117 -25.32 4.45 -10.80
CA VAL A 117 -26.33 5.18 -11.56
C VAL A 117 -26.27 4.95 -13.08
N ALA A 118 -25.09 4.57 -13.60
CA ALA A 118 -24.87 4.30 -15.01
C ALA A 118 -25.06 2.82 -15.40
N SER A 119 -25.26 1.93 -14.42
CA SER A 119 -25.43 0.50 -14.65
C SER A 119 -26.88 0.12 -14.81
N ILE A 120 -27.13 -0.94 -15.60
CA ILE A 120 -28.44 -1.58 -15.74
C ILE A 120 -28.52 -2.89 -14.95
N ASP A 121 -27.40 -3.32 -14.35
CA ASP A 121 -27.18 -4.66 -13.80
C ASP A 121 -27.16 -4.68 -12.25
N SER A 122 -27.59 -3.61 -11.58
CA SER A 122 -27.49 -3.43 -10.11
C SER A 122 -26.08 -3.67 -9.55
N SER A 123 -25.08 -3.19 -10.28
CA SER A 123 -23.68 -3.21 -9.86
C SER A 123 -23.35 -1.95 -9.08
N SER A 124 -22.58 -2.03 -8.00
CA SER A 124 -22.13 -0.86 -7.23
C SER A 124 -20.89 -0.19 -7.81
N LEU A 125 -20.77 1.12 -7.54
CA LEU A 125 -19.58 1.91 -7.83
C LEU A 125 -19.24 2.85 -6.67
N LEU A 126 -18.01 2.74 -6.19
CA LEU A 126 -17.34 3.75 -5.38
C LEU A 126 -16.47 4.63 -6.32
N PRO A 127 -16.93 5.83 -6.73
CA PRO A 127 -16.31 6.57 -7.82
C PRO A 127 -15.05 7.33 -7.41
N ALA A 128 -14.09 7.40 -8.33
CA ALA A 128 -12.87 8.17 -8.15
C ALA A 128 -13.12 9.66 -7.94
N GLY A 129 -12.35 10.26 -7.03
CA GLY A 129 -12.39 11.69 -6.74
C GLY A 129 -13.69 12.18 -6.09
N HIS A 130 -14.53 11.29 -5.58
CA HIS A 130 -15.76 11.69 -4.87
C HIS A 130 -15.44 12.47 -3.59
N ALA A 131 -16.33 13.41 -3.21
CA ALA A 131 -16.13 14.28 -2.05
C ALA A 131 -16.04 13.51 -0.71
N ASN A 132 -16.72 12.37 -0.63
CA ASN A 132 -16.68 11.47 0.53
C ASN A 132 -15.56 10.41 0.43
N GLY A 133 -14.76 10.43 -0.64
CA GLY A 133 -13.71 9.44 -0.87
C GLY A 133 -12.57 9.48 0.16
N PRO A 134 -11.63 8.54 0.05
CA PRO A 134 -10.49 8.49 0.96
C PRO A 134 -9.70 9.81 0.92
N ALA A 135 -9.41 10.38 2.08
CA ALA A 135 -8.71 11.67 2.17
C ALA A 135 -7.17 11.54 2.19
N SER A 136 -6.64 10.34 2.43
CA SER A 136 -5.20 10.10 2.57
C SER A 136 -4.82 8.69 2.16
N ALA A 137 -3.60 8.51 1.62
CA ALA A 137 -3.07 7.18 1.34
C ALA A 137 -2.87 6.38 2.65
N ASN A 138 -3.58 5.26 2.80
CA ASN A 138 -3.55 4.43 4.00
C ASN A 138 -4.16 3.03 3.77
N LEU A 139 -4.23 2.24 4.85
CA LEU A 139 -5.08 1.05 4.92
C LEU A 139 -6.55 1.44 5.07
N TYR A 140 -7.40 0.70 4.36
CA TYR A 140 -8.85 0.81 4.37
C TYR A 140 -9.45 -0.60 4.38
N TYR A 141 -10.72 -0.70 4.76
CA TYR A 141 -11.49 -1.93 4.62
C TYR A 141 -12.54 -1.74 3.54
N LEU A 142 -12.48 -2.56 2.50
CA LEU A 142 -13.45 -2.60 1.41
C LEU A 142 -14.36 -3.80 1.62
N ALA A 143 -15.66 -3.56 1.79
CA ALA A 143 -16.66 -4.60 1.90
C ALA A 143 -17.41 -4.76 0.58
N VAL A 144 -17.83 -5.99 0.31
CA VAL A 144 -18.83 -6.32 -0.70
C VAL A 144 -19.92 -7.17 -0.04
N ALA A 145 -21.16 -6.81 -0.34
CA ALA A 145 -22.35 -7.50 0.16
C ALA A 145 -23.36 -7.69 -0.98
N PHE A 146 -24.41 -8.45 -0.68
CA PHE A 146 -25.65 -8.38 -1.43
C PHE A 146 -26.31 -7.01 -1.17
N GLY A 147 -27.12 -6.52 -2.11
CA GLY A 147 -27.82 -5.24 -1.99
C GLY A 147 -28.62 -5.09 -0.69
N GLY A 148 -28.76 -3.84 -0.23
CA GLY A 148 -29.57 -3.46 0.94
C GLY A 148 -28.96 -3.73 2.32
N PHE A 149 -27.69 -4.11 2.41
CA PHE A 149 -27.04 -4.33 3.70
C PHE A 149 -26.84 -3.01 4.44
N ILE A 150 -26.92 -3.06 5.77
CA ILE A 150 -26.67 -1.88 6.62
C ILE A 150 -25.52 -2.20 7.55
N ALA A 151 -24.40 -1.49 7.37
CA ALA A 151 -23.30 -1.47 8.32
C ALA A 151 -23.69 -0.67 9.57
N ASN A 152 -23.57 -1.27 10.75
CA ASN A 152 -23.90 -0.65 12.03
C ASN A 152 -22.70 -0.58 12.97
N ASP A 153 -22.70 0.45 13.81
CA ASP A 153 -21.78 0.56 14.94
C ASP A 153 -22.24 -0.27 16.16
N VAL A 154 -21.47 -0.21 17.25
CA VAL A 154 -21.76 -0.98 18.49
C VAL A 154 -23.06 -0.57 19.19
N PHE A 155 -23.64 0.57 18.83
CA PHE A 155 -24.88 1.09 19.37
C PHE A 155 -26.05 0.96 18.38
N ASP A 156 -25.88 0.13 17.34
CA ASP A 156 -26.84 -0.10 16.25
C ASP A 156 -27.16 1.17 15.43
N ASN A 157 -26.27 2.17 15.41
CA ASN A 157 -26.41 3.30 14.50
C ASN A 157 -25.84 2.92 13.12
N PRO A 158 -26.54 3.24 12.01
CA PRO A 158 -25.99 3.09 10.67
C PRO A 158 -24.71 3.90 10.49
N VAL A 159 -23.66 3.25 10.00
CA VAL A 159 -22.32 3.84 9.78
C VAL A 159 -22.33 4.85 8.63
N PHE A 160 -23.25 4.67 7.67
CA PHE A 160 -23.44 5.57 6.52
C PHE A 160 -24.75 6.34 6.66
N GLN A 161 -24.83 7.50 6.01
CA GLN A 161 -26.07 8.28 5.95
C GLN A 161 -27.12 7.54 5.11
N ALA A 162 -28.40 7.75 5.40
CA ALA A 162 -29.48 7.22 4.57
C ALA A 162 -29.56 7.95 3.21
N GLY A 163 -29.92 7.23 2.16
CA GLY A 163 -30.16 7.77 0.81
C GLY A 163 -30.90 6.76 -0.08
N GLY A 164 -30.99 7.06 -1.36
CA GLY A 164 -31.50 6.14 -2.38
C GLY A 164 -30.44 5.14 -2.87
N PHE A 165 -30.87 4.13 -3.62
CA PHE A 165 -30.00 3.05 -4.10
C PHE A 165 -28.82 3.56 -4.95
N THR A 166 -29.05 4.58 -5.78
CA THR A 166 -28.00 5.14 -6.65
C THR A 166 -27.14 6.22 -5.99
N ASP A 167 -27.37 6.54 -4.71
CA ASP A 167 -26.61 7.58 -4.02
C ASP A 167 -25.25 7.04 -3.58
N VAL A 168 -24.21 7.89 -3.63
CA VAL A 168 -22.93 7.62 -2.99
C VAL A 168 -22.99 8.18 -1.57
N LEU A 169 -23.27 7.29 -0.62
CA LEU A 169 -23.54 7.63 0.76
C LEU A 169 -22.26 7.99 1.50
N GLY A 170 -22.25 9.11 2.21
CA GLY A 170 -21.15 9.51 3.08
C GLY A 170 -21.25 8.90 4.47
N PRO A 171 -20.24 9.14 5.33
CA PRO A 171 -20.27 8.64 6.70
C PRO A 171 -21.34 9.34 7.52
N ASN A 172 -21.96 8.61 8.44
CA ASN A 172 -22.81 9.18 9.47
C ASN A 172 -21.93 9.76 10.60
N PRO A 173 -21.89 11.09 10.81
CA PRO A 173 -21.00 11.69 11.82
C PRO A 173 -21.30 11.28 13.26
N GLY A 174 -22.49 10.74 13.52
CA GLY A 174 -22.89 10.25 14.84
C GLY A 174 -22.57 8.78 15.09
N ALA A 175 -22.10 8.04 14.08
CA ALA A 175 -21.83 6.62 14.19
C ALA A 175 -20.36 6.33 14.56
N GLY A 176 -20.17 5.21 15.27
CA GLY A 176 -18.87 4.63 15.57
C GLY A 176 -18.30 3.79 14.42
N SER A 177 -17.28 3.00 14.75
CA SER A 177 -16.69 2.00 13.85
C SER A 177 -17.64 0.84 13.58
N LEU A 178 -17.52 0.22 12.40
CA LEU A 178 -18.23 -1.01 12.05
C LEU A 178 -18.12 -2.06 13.16
N ALA A 179 -19.28 -2.54 13.61
CA ALA A 179 -19.41 -3.57 14.64
C ALA A 179 -20.36 -4.70 14.25
N SER A 180 -21.33 -4.44 13.37
CA SER A 180 -22.32 -5.43 12.93
C SER A 180 -22.89 -5.10 11.54
N TRP A 181 -23.61 -6.07 10.99
CA TRP A 181 -24.35 -5.94 9.74
C TRP A 181 -25.81 -6.31 9.97
N VAL A 182 -26.71 -5.52 9.42
CA VAL A 182 -28.14 -5.84 9.30
C VAL A 182 -28.42 -6.15 7.85
N GLU A 183 -29.02 -7.32 7.61
CA GLU A 183 -29.41 -7.75 6.28
C GLU A 183 -30.64 -6.95 5.79
N GLY A 184 -30.57 -6.40 4.58
CA GLY A 184 -31.71 -5.73 3.94
C GLY A 184 -32.68 -6.68 3.25
N PHE A 185 -32.14 -7.73 2.61
CA PHE A 185 -32.91 -8.75 1.90
C PHE A 185 -32.45 -10.15 2.29
N SER A 186 -33.38 -11.02 2.64
CA SER A 186 -33.07 -12.42 2.92
C SER A 186 -32.45 -13.11 1.71
N ALA A 187 -31.40 -13.90 1.90
CA ALA A 187 -30.89 -14.75 0.84
C ALA A 187 -32.00 -15.70 0.34
N ALA A 188 -32.36 -15.58 -0.93
CA ALA A 188 -33.36 -16.43 -1.57
C ALA A 188 -32.85 -17.87 -1.81
N SER A 189 -31.57 -18.13 -1.56
CA SER A 189 -30.86 -19.36 -1.86
C SER A 189 -29.68 -19.58 -0.90
N GLU A 190 -29.25 -20.83 -0.79
CA GLU A 190 -27.99 -21.20 -0.13
C GLU A 190 -26.81 -21.28 -1.11
N VAL A 191 -27.06 -21.09 -2.41
CA VAL A 191 -26.04 -21.15 -3.46
C VAL A 191 -25.14 -19.91 -3.37
N PRO A 192 -23.80 -20.08 -3.30
CA PRO A 192 -22.88 -18.96 -3.32
C PRO A 192 -23.00 -18.14 -4.61
N VAL A 193 -22.83 -16.83 -4.49
CA VAL A 193 -22.83 -15.91 -5.64
C VAL A 193 -21.44 -15.32 -5.84
N GLY A 194 -20.92 -15.42 -7.07
CA GLY A 194 -19.58 -14.96 -7.40
C GLY A 194 -19.55 -13.48 -7.76
N TYR A 195 -18.52 -12.76 -7.32
CA TYR A 195 -18.31 -11.35 -7.64
C TYR A 195 -16.90 -11.08 -8.15
N ARG A 196 -16.77 -9.96 -8.87
CA ARG A 196 -15.49 -9.34 -9.22
C ARG A 196 -15.58 -7.86 -8.91
N ILE A 197 -14.60 -7.35 -8.17
CA ILE A 197 -14.43 -5.92 -7.90
C ILE A 197 -13.24 -5.44 -8.71
N GLU A 198 -13.43 -4.49 -9.62
CA GLU A 198 -12.35 -3.79 -10.32
C GLU A 198 -11.90 -2.58 -9.52
N LEU A 199 -10.58 -2.40 -9.43
CA LEU A 199 -9.93 -1.46 -8.53
C LEU A 199 -8.94 -0.58 -9.27
N THR A 200 -8.82 0.66 -8.81
CA THR A 200 -7.76 1.59 -9.21
C THR A 200 -7.21 2.29 -7.98
N GLY A 201 -5.98 2.79 -8.03
CA GLY A 201 -5.35 3.48 -6.89
C GLY A 201 -5.02 2.60 -5.67
N VAL A 202 -5.13 1.27 -5.81
CA VAL A 202 -4.91 0.27 -4.75
C VAL A 202 -3.64 -0.55 -5.02
N THR A 203 -2.94 -0.94 -3.96
CA THR A 203 -1.87 -1.95 -4.02
C THR A 203 -2.11 -3.10 -3.05
N THR A 204 -1.44 -4.23 -3.28
CA THR A 204 -1.22 -5.24 -2.26
C THR A 204 -0.30 -4.65 -1.17
N GLY A 205 -0.45 -5.07 0.09
CA GLY A 205 0.57 -4.83 1.12
C GLY A 205 0.13 -4.01 2.33
N GLU A 206 0.44 -4.55 3.51
CA GLU A 206 0.65 -3.76 4.71
C GLU A 206 2.10 -3.27 4.72
N ARG A 207 2.36 -2.06 5.24
CA ARG A 207 3.74 -1.57 5.33
C ARG A 207 4.58 -2.57 6.12
N PRO A 208 5.63 -3.19 5.54
CA PRO A 208 6.55 -3.97 6.35
C PRO A 208 7.07 -3.02 7.42
N ALA A 209 6.89 -3.39 8.70
CA ALA A 209 7.42 -2.64 9.82
C ALA A 209 8.83 -2.22 9.43
N GLN A 210 9.10 -0.91 9.38
CA GLN A 210 10.40 -0.43 8.90
C GLN A 210 11.46 -1.08 9.77
N VAL A 211 12.12 -2.11 9.22
CA VAL A 211 13.29 -2.70 9.82
C VAL A 211 14.31 -1.57 9.79
N PRO A 212 14.74 -1.02 10.94
CA PRO A 212 15.80 -0.01 10.92
C PRO A 212 17.00 -0.69 10.28
N GLU A 213 17.44 -0.32 9.08
CA GLU A 213 18.52 -1.01 8.38
C GLU A 213 19.81 -0.93 9.22
N PRO A 214 20.23 -1.99 9.95
CA PRO A 214 21.40 -1.89 10.82
C PRO A 214 22.70 -2.13 10.03
N ALA A 215 22.60 -2.58 8.76
CA ALA A 215 23.74 -3.08 8.01
C ALA A 215 24.27 -2.08 6.97
N SER A 216 23.40 -1.34 6.27
CA SER A 216 23.79 -0.43 5.18
C SER A 216 24.59 0.77 5.69
N THR A 217 24.20 1.32 6.85
CA THR A 217 24.93 2.40 7.54
C THR A 217 26.27 1.91 8.11
N ALA A 218 26.30 0.70 8.68
CA ALA A 218 27.52 0.09 9.19
C ALA A 218 28.54 -0.21 8.06
N LEU A 219 28.08 -0.68 6.90
CA LEU A 219 28.94 -0.89 5.72
C LEU A 219 29.46 0.43 5.13
N ALA A 220 28.62 1.46 5.05
CA ALA A 220 29.05 2.79 4.62
C ALA A 220 30.09 3.40 5.58
N LEU A 221 29.88 3.29 6.90
CA LEU A 221 30.80 3.80 7.92
C LEU A 221 32.13 3.03 7.93
N THR A 222 32.09 1.70 7.79
CA THR A 222 33.32 0.88 7.73
C THR A 222 34.11 1.15 6.44
N ALA A 223 33.45 1.40 5.31
CA ALA A 223 34.12 1.82 4.07
C ALA A 223 34.82 3.18 4.21
N VAL A 224 34.17 4.17 4.84
CA VAL A 224 34.76 5.50 5.08
C VAL A 224 35.95 5.42 6.05
N LEU A 225 35.81 4.67 7.15
CA LEU A 225 36.89 4.47 8.12
C LEU A 225 38.08 3.70 7.52
N GLY A 226 37.80 2.68 6.69
CA GLY A 226 38.82 1.93 5.95
C GLY A 226 39.60 2.81 4.98
N ALA A 227 38.90 3.65 4.20
CA ALA A 227 39.54 4.59 3.26
C ALA A 227 40.39 5.65 4.00
N TRP A 228 39.93 6.13 5.14
CA TRP A 228 40.68 7.09 5.96
C TRP A 228 41.93 6.48 6.59
N ALA A 229 41.84 5.26 7.12
CA ALA A 229 42.99 4.54 7.68
C ALA A 229 44.04 4.24 6.60
N ALA A 230 43.61 3.85 5.40
CA ALA A 230 44.49 3.64 4.24
C ALA A 230 45.23 4.93 3.85
N ARG A 231 44.53 6.07 3.79
CA ARG A 231 45.14 7.38 3.52
C ARG A 231 46.18 7.79 4.58
N ARG A 232 45.93 7.50 5.85
CA ARG A 232 46.90 7.79 6.92
C ARG A 232 48.16 6.94 6.82
N ARG A 233 48.04 5.66 6.44
CA ARG A 233 49.22 4.80 6.23
C ARG A 233 50.08 5.29 5.07
N ALA A 234 49.49 5.60 3.91
CA ALA A 234 50.23 6.09 2.75
C ALA A 234 51.07 7.35 3.02
N ARG A 235 50.56 8.27 3.85
CA ARG A 235 51.30 9.50 4.24
C ARG A 235 52.47 9.25 5.19
N ARG A 236 52.46 8.17 5.98
CA ARG A 236 53.56 7.82 6.89
C ARG A 236 54.71 7.16 6.14
N THR A 237 54.42 6.34 5.14
CA THR A 237 55.45 5.70 4.31
C THR A 237 56.20 6.71 3.44
N SER A 238 55.53 7.76 2.95
CA SER A 238 56.19 8.83 2.19
C SER A 238 57.12 9.69 3.05
N MET A 239 56.87 9.83 4.36
CA MET A 239 57.77 10.54 5.27
C MET A 239 59.03 9.75 5.63
N GLN A 240 58.96 8.41 5.70
CA GLN A 240 60.16 7.59 5.96
C GLN A 240 61.08 7.47 4.74
N GLN A 241 60.56 7.47 3.52
CA GLN A 241 61.41 7.56 2.31
C GLN A 241 62.08 8.94 2.15
N GLY A 242 61.46 10.03 2.63
CA GLY A 242 62.09 11.35 2.65
C GLY A 242 63.22 11.47 3.69
N ALA A 243 63.10 10.80 4.83
CA ALA A 243 64.11 10.84 5.89
C ALA A 243 65.40 10.07 5.55
N HIS A 244 65.31 8.99 4.76
CA HIS A 244 66.51 8.24 4.34
C HIS A 244 67.30 8.91 3.21
N SER A 245 66.72 9.85 2.46
CA SER A 245 67.45 10.56 1.41
C SER A 245 68.28 11.75 1.93
N SER A 246 68.05 12.22 3.17
CA SER A 246 68.79 13.34 3.76
C SER A 246 70.01 12.92 4.58
N ALA A 247 70.20 11.63 4.85
CA ALA A 247 71.33 11.10 5.62
C ALA A 247 72.54 10.66 4.76
N ALA A 248 72.42 10.72 3.42
CA ALA A 248 73.46 10.25 2.49
C ALA A 248 74.35 11.38 1.91
N VAL A 249 74.17 12.64 2.30
CA VAL A 249 74.89 13.79 1.69
C VAL A 249 75.97 14.39 2.62
N LEU A 250 76.31 13.76 3.75
CA LEU A 250 77.19 14.36 4.75
C LEU A 250 78.31 13.42 5.22
N SER A 251 79.10 12.88 4.27
CA SER A 251 80.39 12.23 4.55
C SER A 251 81.30 12.31 3.31
N LEU A 252 81.69 13.52 2.90
CA LEU A 252 82.78 13.68 1.93
C LEU A 252 83.51 15.01 2.15
N GLU A 253 84.56 14.95 2.97
CA GLU A 253 85.72 15.87 3.12
C GLU A 253 86.27 15.54 4.52
N VAL A 254 87.51 15.05 4.68
CA VAL A 254 88.74 15.85 4.58
C VAL A 254 89.91 14.91 4.32
N THR A 255 90.66 15.20 3.25
CA THR A 255 92.04 14.72 3.05
C THR A 255 92.91 15.93 2.72
N HIS A 256 94.14 15.93 3.26
CA HIS A 256 95.31 16.78 2.98
C HIS A 256 95.67 17.93 3.92
N HIS A 257 96.77 17.72 4.65
CA HIS A 257 98.06 18.44 4.66
C HIS A 257 98.68 18.27 6.06
N ALA A 258 99.97 18.07 6.26
CA ALA A 258 101.17 17.87 5.45
C ALA A 258 102.21 17.21 6.39
#